data_AF-A0A6E8WBR9-F1
#
_entry.id   AF-A0A6E8WBR9-F1
#
_cell.length_a   1.000
_cell.length_b   1.000
_cell.length_c   1.000
_cell.angle_alpha   90.00
_cell.angle_beta   90.00
_cell.angle_gamma   90.00
#
_symmetry.space_group_name_H-M   'P 1'
#
loop_
_entity.id
_entity.type
_entity.pdbx_description
1 polymer ?
#
loop_
_entity_poly.entity_id
_entity_poly.type
_entity_poly.pdbx_seq_one_letter_code
_entity_poly.pdbx_strand_id
1 'polypeptide(L)'
;MDDLPPEPTPDNEFYDGNIPSITQTDQIASRQRSQNARALQEEEYDTNHRRRGMAIILNHENFELMSKREGTNRDRDAATAVLTSMQFDVRVYNDLGRDELFCVLLALASEDHSDCDCLLV
;
A
#
# COMPACT_ATOMS: atom_id res chain seq x y z
N MET A 1 74.36 11.02 16.01
CA MET A 1 74.21 9.94 17.00
C MET A 1 73.76 10.65 18.26
N ASP A 2 72.48 10.98 18.28
CA ASP A 2 71.82 11.71 19.36
C ASP A 2 70.71 10.79 19.86
N ASP A 3 70.75 10.48 21.15
CA ASP A 3 69.86 9.55 21.84
C ASP A 3 68.39 9.97 21.76
N LEU A 4 67.52 9.02 21.38
CA LEU A 4 66.08 9.18 21.38
C LEU A 4 65.53 9.07 22.82
N PRO A 5 64.69 9.99 23.32
CA PRO A 5 64.03 9.83 24.61
C PRO A 5 62.96 8.72 24.57
N PRO A 6 62.64 8.10 25.73
CA PRO A 6 61.73 6.94 25.80
C PRO A 6 60.29 7.31 25.42
N GLU A 7 59.59 6.38 24.77
CA GLU A 7 58.18 6.55 24.39
C GLU A 7 57.27 6.67 25.63
N PRO A 8 56.26 7.57 25.60
CA PRO A 8 55.24 7.61 26.64
C PRO A 8 54.32 6.39 26.52
N THR A 9 54.24 5.64 27.61
CA THR A 9 53.23 4.59 27.84
C THR A 9 51.82 5.16 27.66
N PRO A 10 50.83 4.35 27.23
CA PRO A 10 49.47 4.84 27.07
C PRO A 10 48.93 5.26 28.43
N ASP A 11 48.68 6.56 28.57
CA ASP A 11 47.95 7.11 29.69
C ASP A 11 46.57 6.44 29.69
N ASN A 12 46.31 5.67 30.74
CA ASN A 12 44.96 5.24 31.09
C ASN A 12 44.16 6.50 31.42
N GLU A 13 43.61 7.14 30.39
CA GLU A 13 42.50 8.06 30.56
C GLU A 13 41.35 7.26 31.14
N PHE A 14 41.07 7.61 32.39
CA PHE A 14 39.93 7.21 33.19
C PHE A 14 38.66 7.19 32.34
N TYR A 15 38.25 6.01 31.89
CA TYR A 15 36.89 5.77 31.40
C TYR A 15 35.96 5.93 32.61
N ASP A 16 35.43 7.14 32.80
CA ASP A 16 34.36 7.40 33.75
C ASP A 16 33.19 6.48 33.38
N GLY A 17 32.93 5.51 34.25
CA GLY A 17 32.22 4.27 34.00
C GLY A 17 30.72 4.41 33.81
N ASN A 18 30.28 5.31 32.95
CA ASN A 18 28.90 5.38 32.50
C ASN A 18 28.77 4.78 31.10
N ILE A 19 29.09 3.49 30.97
CA ILE A 19 28.68 2.71 29.79
C ILE A 19 27.15 2.61 29.88
N PRO A 20 26.38 3.20 28.95
CA PRO A 20 24.94 3.03 28.95
C PRO A 20 24.64 1.54 28.91
N SER A 21 23.87 1.04 29.87
CA SER A 21 23.43 -0.35 29.87
C SER A 21 22.87 -0.66 28.49
N ILE A 22 23.43 -1.66 27.81
CA ILE A 22 23.08 -2.06 26.43
C ILE A 22 21.55 -2.17 26.27
N THR A 23 20.87 -2.58 27.35
CA THR A 23 19.41 -2.66 27.45
C THR A 23 18.68 -1.32 27.30
N GLN A 24 19.24 -0.21 27.77
CA GLN A 24 18.59 1.12 27.69
C GLN A 24 18.65 1.69 26.27
N THR A 25 19.76 1.53 25.57
CA THR A 25 19.93 1.98 24.18
C THR A 25 19.03 1.16 23.22
N ASP A 26 18.94 -0.15 23.42
CA ASP A 26 18.05 -1.02 22.65
C ASP A 26 16.56 -0.69 22.89
N GLN A 27 16.19 -0.33 24.12
CA GLN A 27 14.83 0.10 24.46
C GLN A 27 14.46 1.46 23.84
N ILE A 28 15.40 2.40 23.76
CA ILE A 28 15.18 3.70 23.13
C ILE A 28 15.06 3.54 21.61
N ALA A 29 15.98 2.79 20.99
CA ALA A 29 15.95 2.52 19.56
C ALA A 29 14.69 1.74 19.13
N SER A 30 14.23 0.77 19.93
CA SER A 30 13.00 0.02 19.66
C SER A 30 11.74 0.88 19.82
N ARG A 31 11.68 1.76 20.82
CA ARG A 31 10.58 2.74 20.97
C ARG A 31 10.53 3.69 19.79
N GLN A 32 11.68 4.20 19.36
CA GLN A 32 11.76 5.15 18.25
C GLN A 32 11.44 4.49 16.90
N ARG A 33 11.85 3.23 16.67
CA ARG A 33 11.38 2.43 15.53
C ARG A 33 9.87 2.17 15.58
N SER A 34 9.32 1.90 16.75
CA SER A 34 7.87 1.66 16.91
C SER A 34 7.05 2.92 16.69
N GLN A 35 7.55 4.07 17.14
CA GLN A 35 6.94 5.38 16.89
C GLN A 35 7.02 5.75 15.40
N ASN A 36 8.18 5.54 14.76
CA ASN A 36 8.34 5.79 13.32
C ASN A 36 7.49 4.84 12.47
N ALA A 37 7.37 3.56 12.86
CA ALA A 37 6.50 2.60 12.18
C ALA A 37 5.01 2.98 12.29
N ARG A 38 4.58 3.48 13.46
CA ARG A 38 3.22 4.00 13.65
C ARG A 38 2.96 5.26 12.83
N ALA A 39 3.92 6.18 12.78
CA ALA A 39 3.80 7.40 11.97
C ALA A 39 3.72 7.08 10.48
N LEU A 40 4.49 6.11 9.97
CA LEU A 40 4.38 5.61 8.60
C LEU A 40 3.01 4.94 8.34
N GLN A 41 2.48 4.22 9.33
CA GLN A 41 1.14 3.63 9.25
C GLN A 41 0.01 4.66 9.15
N GLU A 42 0.22 5.90 9.62
CA GLU A 42 -0.77 6.98 9.51
C GLU A 42 -0.75 7.66 8.12
N GLU A 43 0.31 7.47 7.32
CA GLU A 43 0.43 8.04 5.97
C GLU A 43 -0.11 7.09 4.87
N GLU A 44 -0.29 5.80 5.18
CA GLU A 44 -0.75 4.77 4.24
C GLU A 44 -2.19 4.31 4.54
N TYR A 45 -2.91 3.86 3.50
CA TYR A 45 -4.18 3.18 3.70
C TYR A 45 -3.96 1.80 4.33
N ASP A 46 -4.84 1.41 5.25
CA ASP A 46 -4.84 0.04 5.78
C ASP A 46 -5.31 -0.95 4.70
N THR A 47 -4.36 -1.72 4.17
CA THR A 47 -4.56 -2.70 3.10
C THR A 47 -4.36 -4.15 3.59
N ASN A 48 -4.61 -4.38 4.88
CA ASN A 48 -4.49 -5.70 5.52
C ASN A 48 -5.83 -6.41 5.70
N HIS A 49 -6.90 -5.96 5.04
CA HIS A 49 -8.18 -6.64 5.10
C HIS A 49 -8.13 -7.98 4.35
N ARG A 50 -9.10 -8.85 4.63
CA ARG A 50 -9.13 -10.22 4.07
C ARG A 50 -9.28 -10.20 2.55
N ARG A 51 -10.02 -9.24 2.00
CA ARG A 51 -10.27 -9.10 0.57
C ARG A 51 -9.64 -7.79 0.08
N ARG A 52 -9.04 -7.82 -1.12
CA ARG A 52 -8.64 -6.58 -1.80
C ARG A 52 -9.85 -5.68 -2.04
N GLY A 53 -10.96 -6.31 -2.47
CA GLY A 53 -12.25 -5.67 -2.68
C GLY A 53 -12.81 -5.91 -4.07
N MET A 54 -13.86 -5.17 -4.39
CA MET A 54 -14.56 -5.27 -5.66
C MET A 54 -13.92 -4.36 -6.72
N ALA A 55 -13.86 -4.84 -7.95
CA ALA A 55 -13.64 -3.99 -9.12
C ALA A 55 -14.80 -4.18 -10.10
N ILE A 56 -15.48 -3.11 -10.49
CA ILE A 56 -16.44 -3.18 -11.59
C ILE A 56 -15.86 -2.51 -12.82
N ILE A 57 -16.20 -3.03 -14.01
CA ILE A 57 -15.83 -2.42 -15.29
C ILE A 57 -17.12 -2.14 -16.05
N LEU A 58 -17.37 -0.86 -16.32
CA LEU A 58 -18.47 -0.38 -17.16
C LEU A 58 -17.95 -0.14 -18.57
N ASN A 59 -18.18 -1.10 -19.47
CA ASN A 59 -17.67 -1.05 -20.84
C ASN A 59 -18.80 -0.74 -21.83
N HIS A 60 -18.77 0.45 -22.43
CA HIS A 60 -19.70 0.83 -23.50
C HIS A 60 -18.99 0.82 -24.85
N GLU A 61 -19.34 -0.16 -25.67
CA GLU A 61 -18.92 -0.27 -27.06
C GLU A 61 -19.99 0.32 -27.98
N ASN A 62 -21.26 0.01 -27.74
CA ASN A 62 -22.39 0.35 -28.60
C ASN A 62 -23.20 1.51 -28.02
N PHE A 63 -23.52 2.50 -28.86
CA PHE A 63 -24.32 3.67 -28.48
C PHE A 63 -25.42 3.91 -29.50
N GLU A 64 -26.59 4.34 -29.04
CA GLU A 64 -27.74 4.60 -29.93
C GLU A 64 -27.51 5.80 -30.86
N LEU A 65 -26.83 6.85 -30.35
CA LEU A 65 -26.66 8.13 -31.04
C LEU A 65 -25.20 8.47 -31.36
N MET A 66 -24.25 7.59 -31.03
CA MET A 66 -22.82 7.83 -31.22
C MET A 66 -22.18 6.67 -31.97
N SER A 67 -21.00 6.93 -32.55
CA SER A 67 -20.21 5.89 -33.20
C SER A 67 -19.77 4.83 -32.20
N LYS A 68 -19.72 3.57 -32.66
CA LYS A 68 -19.20 2.44 -31.90
C LYS A 68 -17.75 2.68 -31.46
N ARG A 69 -17.42 2.34 -30.22
CA ARG A 69 -16.05 2.42 -29.66
C ARG A 69 -15.28 1.14 -29.95
N GLU A 70 -14.95 0.93 -31.22
CA GLU A 70 -14.20 -0.25 -31.67
C GLU A 70 -12.91 -0.44 -30.87
N GLY A 71 -12.69 -1.66 -30.38
CA GLY A 71 -11.50 -2.02 -29.61
C GLY A 71 -11.65 -1.92 -28.09
N THR A 72 -12.70 -1.29 -27.56
CA THR A 72 -12.92 -1.16 -26.09
C THR A 72 -13.01 -2.52 -25.37
N ASN A 73 -13.44 -3.57 -26.07
CA ASN A 73 -13.45 -4.94 -25.52
C ASN A 73 -12.03 -5.44 -25.21
N ARG A 74 -11.02 -5.05 -26.00
CA ARG A 74 -9.62 -5.40 -25.72
C ARG A 74 -9.13 -4.71 -24.45
N ASP A 75 -9.50 -3.45 -24.26
CA ASP A 75 -9.16 -2.67 -23.05
C ASP A 75 -9.83 -3.28 -21.81
N ARG A 76 -11.11 -3.61 -21.91
CA ARG A 76 -11.88 -4.33 -20.87
C ARG A 76 -11.23 -5.65 -20.48
N ASP A 77 -10.84 -6.47 -21.46
CA ASP A 77 -10.25 -7.79 -21.20
C ASP A 77 -8.86 -7.66 -20.57
N ALA A 78 -8.05 -6.70 -21.02
CA ALA A 78 -6.75 -6.40 -20.43
C ALA A 78 -6.89 -5.88 -18.98
N ALA A 79 -7.82 -4.96 -18.73
CA ALA A 79 -8.10 -4.46 -17.39
C ALA A 79 -8.60 -5.58 -16.46
N THR A 80 -9.50 -6.43 -16.95
CA THR A 80 -10.01 -7.60 -16.19
C THR A 80 -8.87 -8.52 -15.78
N ALA A 81 -7.96 -8.84 -16.69
CA ALA A 81 -6.82 -9.71 -16.41
C ALA A 81 -5.89 -9.10 -15.33
N VAL A 82 -5.56 -7.81 -15.46
CA VAL A 82 -4.70 -7.11 -14.49
C VAL A 82 -5.36 -7.04 -13.12
N LEU A 83 -6.61 -6.59 -13.04
CA LEU A 83 -7.34 -6.44 -11.78
C LEU A 83 -7.55 -7.78 -11.07
N THR A 84 -7.84 -8.84 -11.83
CA THR A 84 -7.93 -10.20 -11.28
C THR A 84 -6.58 -10.66 -10.71
N SER A 85 -5.46 -10.38 -11.41
CA SER A 85 -4.12 -10.69 -10.88
C SER A 85 -3.75 -9.88 -9.64
N MET A 86 -4.33 -8.70 -9.49
CA MET A 86 -4.26 -7.87 -8.27
C MET A 86 -5.26 -8.32 -7.18
N GLN A 87 -5.94 -9.44 -7.38
CA GLN A 87 -6.85 -10.11 -6.43
C GLN A 87 -8.17 -9.37 -6.17
N PHE A 88 -8.57 -8.45 -7.05
CA PHE A 88 -9.94 -7.93 -7.04
C PHE A 88 -10.94 -8.99 -7.49
N ASP A 89 -12.14 -8.94 -6.93
CA ASP A 89 -13.31 -9.61 -7.51
C ASP A 89 -13.87 -8.73 -8.63
N VAL A 90 -13.67 -9.14 -9.88
CA VAL A 90 -13.96 -8.30 -11.06
C VAL A 90 -15.34 -8.63 -11.63
N ARG A 91 -16.22 -7.62 -11.75
CA ARG A 91 -17.50 -7.72 -12.45
C ARG A 91 -17.52 -6.81 -13.67
N VAL A 92 -17.91 -7.35 -14.81
CA VAL A 92 -17.91 -6.63 -16.08
C VAL A 92 -19.33 -6.44 -16.57
N TYR A 93 -19.69 -5.21 -16.90
CA TYR A 93 -20.98 -4.85 -17.45
C TYR A 93 -20.78 -4.18 -18.80
N ASN A 94 -21.44 -4.70 -19.84
CA ASN A 94 -21.33 -4.16 -21.20
C ASN A 94 -22.61 -3.44 -21.58
N ASP A 95 -22.46 -2.26 -22.19
CA ASP A 95 -23.54 -1.49 -22.83
C ASP A 95 -24.78 -1.26 -21.96
N LEU A 96 -24.60 -1.09 -20.64
CA LEU A 96 -25.71 -0.82 -19.73
C LEU A 96 -26.42 0.49 -20.10
N GLY A 97 -27.75 0.46 -20.06
CA GLY A 97 -28.55 1.66 -20.06
C GLY A 97 -28.32 2.49 -18.79
N ARG A 98 -28.71 3.77 -18.82
CA ARG A 98 -28.54 4.68 -17.69
C ARG A 98 -29.09 4.11 -16.38
N ASP A 99 -30.35 3.65 -16.41
CA ASP A 99 -31.03 3.20 -15.20
C ASP A 99 -30.42 1.90 -14.65
N GLU A 100 -30.01 1.00 -15.54
CA GLU A 100 -29.32 -0.23 -15.16
C GLU A 100 -27.95 0.06 -14.54
N LEU A 101 -27.20 1.00 -15.11
CA LEU A 101 -25.92 1.45 -14.55
C LEU A 101 -26.12 2.01 -13.14
N PHE A 102 -27.12 2.87 -12.92
CA PHE A 102 -27.44 3.38 -11.58
C PHE A 102 -27.84 2.26 -10.62
N CYS A 103 -28.66 1.30 -11.06
CA CYS A 103 -29.02 0.13 -10.25
C CYS A 103 -27.80 -0.69 -9.84
N VAL A 104 -26.85 -0.91 -10.76
CA VAL A 104 -25.59 -1.62 -10.47
C VAL A 104 -24.76 -0.85 -9.44
N LEU A 105 -24.60 0.46 -9.59
CA LEU A 105 -23.84 1.28 -8.64
C LEU A 105 -24.50 1.32 -7.26
N LEU A 106 -25.82 1.42 -7.19
CA LEU A 106 -26.57 1.41 -5.92
C LEU A 106 -26.48 0.05 -5.23
N ALA A 107 -26.58 -1.04 -5.98
CA ALA A 107 -26.41 -2.38 -5.46
C ALA A 107 -24.98 -2.57 -4.91
N LEU A 108 -23.96 -2.17 -5.69
CA LEU A 108 -22.56 -2.24 -5.27
C LEU A 108 -22.30 -1.43 -4.01
N ALA A 109 -22.83 -0.21 -3.91
CA ALA A 109 -22.71 0.63 -2.71
C ALA A 109 -23.43 0.05 -1.49
N SER A 110 -24.40 -0.85 -1.68
CA SER A 110 -25.16 -1.49 -0.61
C SER A 110 -24.56 -2.83 -0.15
N GLU A 111 -23.50 -3.31 -0.81
CA GLU A 111 -22.79 -4.53 -0.39
C GLU A 111 -21.96 -4.30 0.87
N ASP A 112 -21.65 -5.37 1.59
CA ASP A 112 -20.76 -5.31 2.75
C ASP A 112 -19.29 -5.30 2.31
N HIS A 113 -18.66 -4.14 2.52
CA HIS A 113 -17.25 -3.87 2.22
C HIS A 113 -16.37 -3.81 3.48
N SER A 114 -16.89 -4.20 4.65
CA SER A 114 -16.17 -4.06 5.93
C SER A 114 -14.88 -4.88 6.01
N ASP A 115 -14.70 -5.87 5.13
CA ASP A 115 -13.50 -6.70 5.01
C ASP A 115 -12.73 -6.51 3.70
N CYS A 116 -12.98 -5.39 2.99
CA CYS A 116 -12.32 -5.02 1.74
C CYS A 116 -11.32 -3.88 1.96
N ASP A 117 -10.15 -3.94 1.32
CA ASP A 117 -9.20 -2.82 1.33
C ASP A 117 -9.72 -1.60 0.57
N CYS A 118 -10.33 -1.82 -0.59
CA CYS A 118 -10.81 -0.73 -1.44
C CYS A 118 -11.90 -1.16 -2.45
N LEU A 119 -12.32 -0.20 -3.27
CA LEU A 119 -13.27 -0.36 -4.36
C LEU A 119 -12.69 0.27 -5.62
N LEU A 120 -12.87 -0.38 -6.77
CA LEU A 120 -12.51 0.16 -8.09
C LEU A 120 -13.72 0.13 -9.03
N VAL A 121 -13.90 1.20 -9.81
CA VAL A 121 -14.99 1.38 -10.79
C VAL A 121 -14.41 1.90 -12.09
#